data_AF-A0A6S6T911-F1
#
_entry.id   AF-A0A6S6T911-F1
#
_cell.length_a   1.000
_cell.length_b   1.000
_cell.length_c   1.000
_cell.angle_alpha   90.00
_cell.angle_beta   90.00
_cell.angle_gamma   90.00
#
_symmetry.space_group_name_H-M   'P 1'
#
loop_
_entity.id
_entity.type
_entity.pdbx_description
1 polymer ?
#
loop_
_entity_poly.entity_id
_entity_poly.type
_entity_poly.pdbx_seq_one_letter_code
_entity_poly.pdbx_strand_id
1 'polypeptide(L)'
;MNLLSHRGSSPVWNAELACFLAPEVGEPVYMAGAAAGVWDTEGCLRSGEMVGERVVKAVKTPHPNPSPQGRGAKDKAPDFDVAGLPLALRERGLGGEGEGWHNPIQPLYEVKVAGRKLKSFVDFQHDVTADDIRLAHQEGFVSVEHLKRYTTLGMATDGGKMGNIIGLALMAEALGKDIPEVGTTRFRPPYTPVSIGALRGRNVDEHFRALRRTPMHEWNLRYGATMTPAGLWERPWYFARSGETITEAYIREAETVRKSVGLCDVTSLGKIAVQGPDATEFLNRVYSNAFAKLPIGKARYGIMLRDDGMVMDDGTTWRLSETDYFMTTTTAHAGKVMVWLEELLQV
;
A
#
# COMPACT_ATOMS: atom_id res chain seq x y z
N MET A 1 17.24 -7.20 -10.00
CA MET A 1 16.27 -8.32 -9.82
C MET A 1 15.19 -7.99 -8.79
N ASN A 2 15.45 -7.99 -7.46
CA ASN A 2 14.41 -7.79 -6.41
C ASN A 2 13.43 -6.63 -6.65
N LEU A 3 13.94 -5.43 -6.96
CA LEU A 3 13.11 -4.24 -7.16
C LEU A 3 12.14 -4.38 -8.34
N LEU A 4 12.56 -5.04 -9.41
CA LEU A 4 11.71 -5.29 -10.57
C LEU A 4 10.69 -6.40 -10.27
N SER A 5 11.11 -7.42 -9.50
CA SER A 5 10.22 -8.48 -9.05
C SER A 5 9.11 -7.97 -8.12
N HIS A 6 9.34 -6.90 -7.35
CA HIS A 6 8.28 -6.23 -6.57
C HIS A 6 7.17 -5.65 -7.46
N ARG A 7 7.48 -5.37 -8.74
CA ARG A 7 6.52 -4.86 -9.74
C ARG A 7 5.81 -5.99 -10.51
N GLY A 8 6.03 -7.25 -10.13
CA GLY A 8 5.36 -8.41 -10.72
C GLY A 8 6.12 -9.11 -11.84
N SER A 9 7.36 -8.69 -12.13
CA SER A 9 8.20 -9.30 -13.15
C SER A 9 8.96 -10.51 -12.61
N SER A 10 8.96 -11.63 -13.32
CA SER A 10 9.67 -12.84 -12.90
C SER A 10 11.13 -12.82 -13.37
N PRO A 11 12.12 -13.10 -12.50
CA PRO A 11 13.51 -13.26 -12.90
C PRO A 11 13.70 -14.37 -13.95
N VAL A 12 14.69 -14.21 -14.82
CA VAL A 12 15.04 -15.17 -15.88
C VAL A 12 16.38 -15.80 -15.56
N TRP A 13 16.48 -17.12 -15.66
CA TRP A 13 17.73 -17.85 -15.45
C TRP A 13 18.69 -17.62 -16.62
N ASN A 14 19.93 -17.25 -16.33
CA ASN A 14 21.03 -17.21 -17.29
C ASN A 14 22.02 -18.33 -16.94
N ALA A 15 22.13 -19.33 -17.83
CA ALA A 15 22.96 -20.51 -17.61
C ALA A 15 24.47 -20.22 -17.72
N GLU A 16 24.88 -19.30 -18.59
CA GLU A 16 26.30 -18.90 -18.76
C GLU A 16 26.85 -18.21 -17.53
N LEU A 17 26.03 -17.39 -16.88
CA LEU A 17 26.36 -16.64 -15.66
C LEU A 17 25.96 -17.37 -14.37
N ALA A 18 25.32 -18.54 -14.50
CA ALA A 18 24.76 -19.32 -13.40
C ALA A 18 23.94 -18.49 -12.37
N CYS A 19 23.13 -17.55 -12.85
CA CYS A 19 22.36 -16.65 -11.98
C CYS A 19 21.02 -16.21 -12.60
N PHE A 20 20.13 -15.66 -11.76
CA PHE A 20 18.89 -15.04 -12.23
C PHE A 20 19.10 -13.56 -12.54
N LEU A 21 18.76 -13.16 -13.76
CA LEU A 21 18.74 -11.77 -14.21
C LEU A 21 17.32 -11.20 -14.15
N ALA A 22 17.23 -9.87 -14.13
CA ALA A 22 15.95 -9.19 -14.28
C ALA A 22 15.44 -9.37 -15.72
N PRO A 23 14.14 -9.65 -15.93
CA PRO A 23 13.58 -9.72 -17.28
C PRO A 23 13.56 -8.33 -17.92
N GLU A 24 13.46 -8.29 -19.25
CA GLU A 24 12.98 -7.08 -19.92
C GLU A 24 11.53 -6.78 -19.53
N VAL A 25 11.21 -5.51 -19.35
CA VAL A 25 9.87 -5.03 -19.04
C VAL A 25 9.47 -3.94 -20.01
N GLY A 26 8.17 -3.85 -20.34
CA GLY A 26 7.61 -2.78 -21.17
C GLY A 26 7.54 -1.41 -20.49
N GLU A 27 8.24 -1.24 -19.37
CA GLU A 27 8.30 0.00 -18.59
C GLU A 27 9.67 0.68 -18.81
N PRO A 28 9.80 2.00 -18.61
CA PRO A 28 11.07 2.71 -18.72
C PRO A 28 12.00 2.45 -17.51
N VAL A 29 12.25 1.17 -17.22
CA VAL A 29 13.16 0.69 -16.18
C VAL A 29 14.25 -0.11 -16.87
N TYR A 30 15.50 0.32 -16.68
CA TYR A 30 16.66 -0.24 -17.37
C TYR A 30 17.66 -0.77 -16.36
N MET A 31 18.31 -1.89 -16.68
CA MET A 31 19.35 -2.51 -15.86
C MET A 31 20.72 -2.12 -16.41
N ALA A 32 21.66 -1.81 -15.52
CA ALA A 32 23.06 -1.53 -15.85
C ALA A 32 24.00 -2.27 -14.89
N GLY A 33 25.25 -2.46 -15.31
CA GLY A 33 26.29 -3.14 -14.54
C GLY A 33 25.94 -4.57 -14.14
N ALA A 34 26.39 -4.98 -12.96
CA ALA A 34 26.18 -6.33 -12.42
C ALA A 34 24.69 -6.74 -12.34
N ALA A 35 23.78 -5.79 -12.15
CA ALA A 35 22.34 -6.06 -12.16
C ALA A 35 21.82 -6.51 -13.55
N ALA A 36 22.55 -6.18 -14.61
CA ALA A 36 22.32 -6.62 -15.99
C ALA A 36 23.19 -7.84 -16.39
N GLY A 37 23.93 -8.43 -15.45
CA GLY A 37 24.83 -9.55 -15.71
C GLY A 37 26.20 -9.16 -16.27
N VAL A 38 26.60 -7.88 -16.13
CA VAL A 38 27.94 -7.41 -16.53
C VAL A 38 28.84 -7.35 -15.30
N TRP A 39 29.91 -8.14 -15.27
CA TRP A 39 30.70 -8.34 -14.04
C TRP A 39 32.00 -7.54 -13.98
N ASP A 40 32.56 -7.18 -15.14
CA ASP A 40 33.80 -6.40 -15.20
C ASP A 40 33.52 -4.91 -14.98
N THR A 41 34.49 -4.21 -14.39
CA THR A 41 34.35 -2.81 -14.01
C THR A 41 34.13 -1.90 -15.22
N GLU A 42 34.85 -2.12 -16.33
CA GLU A 42 34.75 -1.29 -17.52
C GLU A 42 33.40 -1.47 -18.24
N GLY A 43 32.91 -2.71 -18.34
CA GLY A 43 31.59 -3.05 -18.84
C GLY A 43 30.48 -2.46 -17.97
N CYS A 44 30.65 -2.46 -16.64
CA CYS A 44 29.72 -1.82 -15.72
C CYS A 44 29.61 -0.31 -15.97
N LEU A 45 30.74 0.38 -16.13
CA LEU A 45 30.76 1.82 -16.42
C LEU A 45 30.09 2.14 -17.75
N ARG A 46 30.47 1.43 -18.82
CA ARG A 46 29.90 1.61 -20.16
C ARG A 46 28.40 1.35 -20.20
N SER A 47 27.94 0.25 -19.58
CA SER A 47 26.50 -0.04 -19.51
C SER A 47 25.75 1.03 -18.72
N GLY A 48 26.35 1.60 -17.67
CA GLY A 48 25.81 2.75 -16.94
C GLY A 48 25.63 3.99 -17.81
N GLU A 49 26.65 4.36 -18.58
CA GLU A 49 26.60 5.50 -19.52
C GLU A 49 25.50 5.30 -20.58
N MET A 50 25.48 4.14 -21.23
CA MET A 50 24.49 3.80 -22.25
C MET A 50 23.06 3.84 -21.73
N VAL A 51 22.83 3.27 -20.54
CA VAL A 51 21.52 3.29 -19.90
C VAL A 51 21.14 4.72 -19.48
N GLY A 52 22.10 5.50 -18.98
CA GLY A 52 21.89 6.91 -18.64
C GLY A 52 21.42 7.73 -19.85
N GLU A 53 22.09 7.59 -21.00
CA GLU A 53 21.66 8.25 -22.24
C GLU A 53 20.26 7.81 -22.69
N ARG A 54 19.96 6.51 -22.58
CA ARG A 54 18.65 5.97 -22.93
C ARG A 54 17.55 6.54 -22.04
N VAL A 55 17.79 6.65 -20.73
CA VAL A 55 16.86 7.27 -19.77
C VAL A 55 16.62 8.74 -20.12
N VAL A 56 17.69 9.50 -20.39
CA VAL A 56 17.57 10.92 -20.77
C VAL A 56 16.75 11.10 -22.05
N LYS A 57 16.93 10.23 -23.05
CA LYS A 57 16.12 10.23 -24.27
C LYS A 57 14.66 9.88 -23.96
N ALA A 58 14.42 8.82 -23.18
CA ALA A 58 13.08 8.35 -22.82
C ALA A 58 12.27 9.40 -22.05
N VAL A 59 12.90 10.15 -21.13
CA VAL A 59 12.25 11.24 -20.38
C VAL A 59 11.91 12.43 -21.28
N LYS A 60 12.70 12.68 -22.33
CA LYS A 60 12.47 13.79 -23.27
C LYS A 60 11.45 13.46 -24.36
N THR A 61 11.15 12.18 -24.60
CA THR A 61 10.10 11.74 -25.51
C THR A 61 8.78 11.57 -24.76
N PRO A 62 7.68 12.25 -25.18
CA PRO A 62 6.37 12.04 -24.57
C PRO A 62 5.96 10.56 -24.71
N HIS A 63 5.66 9.91 -23.60
CA HIS A 63 5.10 8.56 -23.64
C HIS A 63 3.73 8.64 -24.34
N PRO A 64 3.45 7.88 -25.41
CA PRO A 64 2.10 7.80 -25.94
C PRO A 64 1.19 7.27 -24.83
N ASN A 65 0.11 8.00 -24.56
CA ASN A 65 -0.81 7.71 -23.46
C ASN A 65 -1.28 6.25 -23.55
N PRO A 66 -1.06 5.39 -22.53
CA PRO A 66 -1.58 4.04 -22.59
C PRO A 66 -3.12 4.11 -22.58
N SER A 67 -3.76 3.73 -23.68
CA SER A 67 -5.21 3.60 -23.76
C SER A 67 -5.71 2.60 -22.70
N PRO A 68 -6.89 2.81 -22.10
CA PRO A 68 -7.44 1.95 -21.06
C PRO A 68 -8.06 0.67 -21.65
N GLN A 69 -7.27 -0.14 -22.36
CA GLN A 69 -7.73 -1.41 -22.92
C GLN A 69 -6.80 -2.55 -22.50
N GLY A 70 -7.36 -3.47 -21.73
CA GLY A 70 -6.98 -4.89 -21.73
C GLY A 70 -5.71 -5.28 -20.98
N ARG A 71 -5.84 -5.57 -19.68
CA ARG A 71 -4.99 -6.57 -19.02
C ARG A 71 -5.30 -7.93 -19.66
N GLY A 72 -4.62 -8.30 -20.74
CA GLY A 72 -4.91 -9.56 -21.42
C GLY A 72 -4.08 -9.88 -22.68
N ALA A 73 -3.37 -8.92 -23.27
CA ALA A 73 -2.50 -9.22 -24.40
C ALA A 73 -1.13 -9.67 -23.90
N LYS A 74 -0.82 -10.97 -24.05
CA LYS A 74 0.56 -11.45 -24.12
C LYS A 74 1.12 -11.01 -25.47
N ASP A 75 1.46 -9.74 -25.59
CA ASP A 75 2.25 -9.29 -26.73
C ASP A 75 3.59 -9.99 -26.67
N LYS A 76 3.89 -10.78 -27.71
CA LYS A 76 5.21 -11.37 -27.89
C LYS A 76 6.20 -10.21 -27.92
N ALA A 77 7.13 -10.23 -26.96
CA ALA A 77 8.28 -9.33 -26.98
C ALA A 77 8.95 -9.43 -28.36
N PRO A 78 9.28 -8.29 -29.01
CA PRO A 78 10.06 -8.34 -30.24
C PRO A 78 11.39 -9.06 -29.97
N ASP A 79 11.90 -9.80 -30.96
CA ASP A 79 13.19 -10.51 -30.90
C ASP A 79 14.34 -9.50 -30.69
N PHE A 80 14.57 -9.11 -29.44
CA PHE A 80 15.73 -8.35 -28.99
C PHE A 80 16.26 -9.02 -27.72
N ASP A 81 17.58 -9.18 -27.71
CA ASP A 81 18.33 -10.01 -26.78
C ASP A 81 18.33 -9.46 -25.33
N VAL A 82 17.35 -9.91 -24.54
CA VAL A 82 17.21 -10.03 -23.06
C VAL A 82 17.57 -8.83 -22.14
N ALA A 83 18.08 -7.72 -22.65
CA ALA A 83 18.27 -6.42 -21.99
C ALA A 83 19.13 -5.61 -22.95
N GLY A 84 18.53 -4.82 -23.86
CA GLY A 84 19.14 -4.06 -24.98
C GLY A 84 20.46 -3.29 -24.75
N LEU A 85 21.50 -4.00 -24.31
CA LEU A 85 22.93 -3.76 -24.26
C LEU A 85 23.52 -4.71 -25.31
N PRO A 86 24.48 -4.25 -26.13
CA PRO A 86 25.16 -5.11 -27.09
C PRO A 86 25.66 -6.40 -26.43
N LEU A 87 25.43 -7.55 -27.07
CA LEU A 87 25.94 -8.86 -26.63
C LEU A 87 27.44 -8.80 -26.31
N ALA A 88 28.20 -8.02 -27.08
CA ALA A 88 29.63 -7.75 -26.89
C ALA A 88 30.02 -7.11 -25.54
N LEU A 89 29.11 -6.45 -24.82
CA LEU A 89 29.36 -5.96 -23.45
C LEU A 89 29.08 -7.03 -22.40
N ARG A 90 28.24 -8.03 -22.70
CA ARG A 90 28.03 -9.20 -21.83
C ARG A 90 29.14 -10.24 -22.00
N GLU A 91 29.59 -10.45 -23.24
CA GLU A 91 30.69 -11.36 -23.59
C GLU A 91 32.04 -10.89 -23.04
N ARG A 92 32.26 -9.59 -22.83
CA ARG A 92 33.49 -9.09 -22.19
C ARG A 92 33.63 -9.46 -20.71
N GLY A 93 32.52 -9.84 -20.05
CA GLY A 93 32.56 -10.48 -18.73
C GLY A 93 33.13 -11.92 -18.77
N LEU A 94 33.26 -12.51 -19.96
CA LEU A 94 33.84 -13.83 -20.25
C LEU A 94 35.05 -13.74 -21.19
N GLY A 95 35.79 -12.63 -21.14
CA GLY A 95 37.08 -12.48 -21.82
C GLY A 95 37.05 -11.52 -23.01
N GLY A 96 37.26 -10.24 -22.75
CA GLY A 96 38.04 -9.37 -23.63
C GLY A 96 39.46 -9.20 -23.06
N GLU A 97 40.41 -8.70 -23.87
CA GLU A 97 41.77 -8.38 -23.42
C GLU A 97 41.74 -7.32 -22.29
N GLY A 98 41.67 -7.79 -21.04
CA GLY A 98 41.61 -6.97 -19.83
C GLY A 98 40.92 -7.69 -18.67
N GLU A 99 41.70 -8.16 -17.69
CA GLU A 99 41.35 -8.56 -16.32
C GLU A 99 39.93 -9.15 -16.06
N GLY A 100 39.50 -10.16 -16.85
CA GLY A 100 38.24 -10.88 -16.66
C GLY A 100 38.43 -12.38 -16.41
N TRP A 101 37.40 -13.05 -15.91
CA TRP A 101 37.39 -14.52 -15.75
C TRP A 101 37.38 -15.17 -17.15
N HIS A 102 38.48 -15.82 -17.53
CA HIS A 102 38.62 -16.46 -18.85
C HIS A 102 38.00 -17.87 -18.93
N ASN A 103 37.56 -18.42 -17.80
CA ASN A 103 36.96 -19.74 -17.73
C ASN A 103 35.44 -19.61 -17.56
N PRO A 104 34.64 -20.49 -18.19
CA PRO A 104 33.20 -20.52 -17.98
C PRO A 104 32.90 -20.77 -16.49
N ILE A 105 31.88 -20.07 -15.96
CA ILE A 105 31.45 -20.22 -14.58
C ILE A 105 30.85 -21.62 -14.42
N GLN A 106 31.47 -22.45 -13.57
CA GLN A 106 30.93 -23.74 -13.18
C GLN A 106 30.32 -23.64 -11.78
N PRO A 107 29.01 -23.83 -11.62
CA PRO A 107 28.38 -23.71 -10.32
C PRO A 107 28.73 -24.90 -9.42
N LEU A 108 29.10 -24.60 -8.17
CA LEU A 108 29.31 -25.58 -7.11
C LEU A 108 28.38 -25.23 -5.94
N TYR A 109 27.26 -25.95 -5.82
CA TYR A 109 26.24 -25.67 -4.79
C TYR A 109 26.46 -26.46 -3.49
N GLU A 110 27.19 -27.57 -3.54
CA GLU A 110 27.55 -28.37 -2.36
C GLU A 110 28.86 -29.12 -2.57
N VAL A 111 29.73 -29.11 -1.55
CA VAL A 111 30.94 -29.94 -1.53
C VAL A 111 30.64 -31.26 -0.82
N LYS A 112 30.80 -32.38 -1.52
CA LYS A 112 30.62 -33.74 -0.98
C LYS A 112 31.97 -34.44 -0.86
N VAL A 113 32.24 -35.06 0.29
CA VAL A 113 33.48 -35.83 0.54
C VAL A 113 33.14 -37.30 0.74
N ALA A 114 33.73 -38.18 -0.06
CA ALA A 114 33.48 -39.62 0.02
C ALA A 114 33.76 -40.17 1.44
N GLY A 115 32.79 -40.92 1.99
CA GLY A 115 32.90 -41.52 3.31
C GLY A 115 32.80 -40.55 4.50
N ARG A 116 32.48 -39.27 4.28
CA ARG A 116 32.29 -38.28 5.36
C ARG A 116 30.98 -37.51 5.20
N LYS A 117 30.13 -37.55 6.23
CA LYS A 117 28.96 -36.68 6.31
C LYS A 117 29.37 -35.30 6.81
N LEU A 118 29.21 -34.28 5.98
CA LEU A 118 29.46 -32.87 6.32
C LEU A 118 28.14 -32.17 6.67
N LYS A 119 28.23 -31.09 7.46
CA LYS A 119 27.10 -30.18 7.68
C LYS A 119 27.14 -29.06 6.65
N SER A 120 26.43 -29.24 5.55
CA SER A 120 26.37 -28.28 4.42
C SER A 120 25.31 -27.21 4.68
N PHE A 121 25.66 -26.08 5.29
CA PHE A 121 24.72 -24.98 5.53
C PHE A 121 24.35 -24.24 4.23
N VAL A 122 23.06 -23.90 4.12
CA VAL A 122 22.46 -23.15 3.01
C VAL A 122 21.90 -21.82 3.50
N ASP A 123 21.24 -21.80 4.67
CA ASP A 123 20.83 -20.57 5.35
C ASP A 123 21.46 -20.54 6.74
N PHE A 124 22.41 -19.64 6.95
CA PHE A 124 23.14 -19.55 8.22
C PHE A 124 22.30 -18.96 9.36
N GLN A 125 21.33 -18.09 9.07
CA GLN A 125 20.59 -17.41 10.14
C GLN A 125 19.51 -18.32 10.74
N HIS A 126 18.97 -19.24 9.93
CA HIS A 126 17.99 -20.24 10.35
C HIS A 126 18.57 -21.65 10.46
N ASP A 127 19.90 -21.82 10.37
CA ASP A 127 20.59 -23.11 10.44
C ASP A 127 20.11 -24.16 9.41
N VAL A 128 19.57 -23.73 8.26
CA VAL A 128 19.08 -24.64 7.22
C VAL A 128 20.25 -25.26 6.47
N THR A 129 20.23 -26.58 6.28
CA THR A 129 21.25 -27.35 5.59
C THR A 129 20.74 -27.98 4.29
N ALA A 130 21.66 -28.51 3.48
CA ALA A 130 21.32 -29.27 2.27
C ALA A 130 20.51 -30.54 2.59
N ASP A 131 20.74 -31.15 3.75
CA ASP A 131 19.96 -32.31 4.22
C ASP A 131 18.50 -31.93 4.49
N ASP A 132 18.24 -30.74 5.05
CA ASP A 132 16.87 -30.27 5.32
C ASP A 132 16.08 -30.04 4.03
N ILE A 133 16.76 -29.59 2.97
CA ILE A 133 16.15 -29.42 1.64
C ILE A 133 15.78 -30.77 1.04
N ARG A 134 16.69 -31.75 1.11
CA ARG A 134 16.42 -33.11 0.62
C ARG A 134 15.36 -33.81 1.45
N LEU A 135 15.31 -33.58 2.76
CA LEU A 135 14.26 -34.07 3.64
C LEU A 135 12.90 -33.49 3.23
N ALA A 136 12.80 -32.19 2.97
CA ALA A 136 11.55 -31.58 2.48
C ALA A 136 11.07 -32.26 1.19
N HIS A 137 11.99 -32.56 0.26
CA HIS A 137 11.62 -33.32 -0.94
C HIS A 137 11.16 -34.75 -0.63
N GLN A 138 11.87 -35.47 0.26
CA GLN A 138 11.49 -36.81 0.71
C GLN A 138 10.10 -36.86 1.37
N GLU A 139 9.71 -35.80 2.07
CA GLU A 139 8.38 -35.65 2.66
C GLU A 139 7.29 -35.20 1.67
N GLY A 140 7.62 -35.10 0.38
CA GLY A 140 6.67 -34.86 -0.70
C GLY A 140 6.48 -33.39 -1.07
N PHE A 141 7.29 -32.47 -0.54
CA PHE A 141 7.25 -31.07 -0.98
C PHE A 141 7.97 -30.94 -2.34
N VAL A 142 7.26 -30.43 -3.35
CA VAL A 142 7.79 -30.24 -4.72
C VAL A 142 7.86 -28.77 -5.15
N SER A 143 7.15 -27.89 -4.44
CA SER A 143 7.13 -26.45 -4.72
C SER A 143 8.18 -25.73 -3.88
N VAL A 144 8.89 -24.77 -4.47
CA VAL A 144 9.83 -23.89 -3.76
C VAL A 144 9.19 -23.11 -2.63
N GLU A 145 7.90 -22.79 -2.77
CA GLU A 145 7.13 -22.11 -1.74
C GLU A 145 6.84 -23.05 -0.54
N HIS A 146 6.68 -24.36 -0.79
CA HIS A 146 6.56 -25.34 0.29
C HIS A 146 7.90 -25.60 0.96
N LEU A 147 8.97 -25.79 0.17
CA LEU A 147 10.34 -25.92 0.68
C LEU A 147 10.67 -24.78 1.64
N LYS A 148 10.48 -23.53 1.20
CA LYS A 148 10.69 -22.33 2.01
C LYS A 148 9.94 -22.37 3.34
N ARG A 149 8.66 -22.78 3.35
CA ARG A 149 7.82 -22.79 4.57
C ARG A 149 8.18 -23.92 5.50
N TYR A 150 8.58 -25.06 4.95
CA TYR A 150 8.96 -26.24 5.71
C TYR A 150 10.32 -26.05 6.38
N THR A 151 11.33 -25.62 5.63
CA THR A 151 12.71 -25.47 6.13
C THR A 151 12.98 -24.12 6.77
N THR A 152 12.12 -23.11 6.55
CA THR A 152 12.35 -21.69 6.87
C THR A 152 13.44 -21.00 6.05
N LEU A 153 13.91 -21.63 4.96
CA LEU A 153 14.90 -21.07 4.03
C LEU A 153 14.52 -19.68 3.52
N GLY A 154 15.41 -18.71 3.70
CA GLY A 154 15.25 -17.35 3.19
C GLY A 154 14.13 -16.55 3.85
N MET A 155 13.70 -16.97 5.04
CA MET A 155 12.74 -16.25 5.88
C MET A 155 13.41 -15.39 6.95
N ALA A 156 14.74 -15.38 6.99
CA ALA A 156 15.52 -14.65 7.97
C ALA A 156 15.63 -13.15 7.65
N THR A 157 16.34 -12.38 8.48
CA THR A 157 16.41 -10.91 8.35
C THR A 157 17.13 -10.43 7.08
N ASP A 158 17.93 -11.29 6.46
CA ASP A 158 18.59 -11.02 5.18
C ASP A 158 17.63 -11.15 3.98
N GLY A 159 16.44 -11.74 4.16
CA GLY A 159 15.48 -12.03 3.09
C GLY A 159 15.98 -13.09 2.11
N GLY A 160 16.84 -14.01 2.55
CA GLY A 160 17.39 -15.10 1.74
C GLY A 160 18.34 -14.64 0.64
N LYS A 161 19.05 -13.52 0.83
CA LYS A 161 20.03 -12.99 -0.12
C LYS A 161 21.20 -13.94 -0.32
N MET A 162 21.56 -14.71 0.71
CA MET A 162 22.67 -15.65 0.65
C MET A 162 22.22 -17.06 0.23
N GLY A 163 21.14 -17.57 0.83
CA GLY A 163 20.78 -18.99 0.73
C GLY A 163 19.80 -19.38 -0.37
N ASN A 164 18.97 -18.46 -0.88
CA ASN A 164 17.85 -18.85 -1.73
C ASN A 164 18.29 -19.51 -3.04
N ILE A 165 19.30 -18.96 -3.74
CA ILE A 165 19.74 -19.52 -5.02
C ILE A 165 20.34 -20.92 -4.83
N ILE A 166 21.13 -21.11 -3.79
CA ILE A 166 21.71 -22.41 -3.43
C ILE A 166 20.58 -23.41 -3.10
N GLY A 167 19.60 -22.98 -2.30
CA GLY A 167 18.49 -23.85 -1.93
C GLY A 167 17.59 -24.23 -3.10
N LEU A 168 17.37 -23.31 -4.05
CA LEU A 168 16.68 -23.61 -5.32
C LEU A 168 17.46 -24.62 -6.16
N ALA A 169 18.78 -24.48 -6.24
CA ALA A 169 19.63 -25.41 -6.98
C ALA A 169 19.62 -26.82 -6.37
N LEU A 170 19.69 -26.93 -5.04
CA LEU A 170 19.60 -28.22 -4.33
C LEU A 170 18.21 -28.86 -4.46
N MET A 171 17.16 -28.04 -4.50
CA MET A 171 15.80 -28.52 -4.79
C MET A 171 15.67 -29.02 -6.23
N ALA A 172 16.30 -28.34 -7.19
CA ALA A 172 16.35 -28.76 -8.59
C ALA A 172 17.09 -30.10 -8.75
N GLU A 173 18.24 -30.25 -8.07
CA GLU A 173 18.96 -31.52 -7.96
C GLU A 173 18.07 -32.63 -7.40
N ALA A 174 17.37 -32.37 -6.29
CA ALA A 174 16.49 -33.36 -5.64
C ALA A 174 15.32 -33.78 -6.53
N LEU A 175 14.75 -32.85 -7.29
CA LEU A 175 13.64 -33.10 -8.21
C LEU A 175 14.05 -33.67 -9.58
N GLY A 176 15.35 -33.69 -9.89
CA GLY A 176 15.86 -34.04 -11.22
C GLY A 176 15.41 -33.05 -12.30
N LYS A 177 15.34 -31.75 -11.97
CA LYS A 177 14.90 -30.66 -12.87
C LYS A 177 16.00 -29.63 -13.05
N ASP A 178 15.87 -28.80 -14.07
CA ASP A 178 16.69 -27.61 -14.22
C ASP A 178 16.20 -26.49 -13.27
N ILE A 179 17.13 -25.65 -12.80
CA ILE A 179 16.85 -24.51 -11.91
C ILE A 179 15.66 -23.62 -12.36
N PRO A 180 15.55 -23.19 -13.64
CA PRO A 180 14.41 -22.38 -14.08
C PRO A 180 13.05 -23.08 -13.94
N GLU A 181 12.99 -24.41 -13.98
CA GLU A 181 11.73 -25.17 -13.87
C GLU A 181 11.20 -25.25 -12.45
N VAL A 182 12.09 -25.08 -11.46
CA VAL A 182 11.76 -25.05 -10.03
C VAL A 182 11.18 -23.70 -9.64
N GLY A 183 11.56 -22.63 -10.36
CA GLY A 183 11.08 -21.27 -10.14
C GLY A 183 11.73 -20.59 -8.94
N THR A 184 11.42 -19.30 -8.73
CA THR A 184 11.91 -18.53 -7.58
C THR A 184 10.79 -18.33 -6.55
N THR A 185 11.15 -18.13 -5.28
CA THR A 185 10.17 -17.65 -4.30
C THR A 185 9.81 -16.19 -4.55
N ARG A 186 8.66 -15.76 -4.03
CA ARG A 186 8.19 -14.38 -4.24
C ARG A 186 9.07 -13.34 -3.53
N PHE A 187 9.61 -12.39 -4.30
CA PHE A 187 10.29 -11.18 -3.79
C PHE A 187 9.26 -10.17 -3.27
N ARG A 188 9.50 -9.60 -2.08
CA ARG A 188 8.56 -8.68 -1.43
C ARG A 188 9.30 -7.44 -0.87
N PRO A 189 8.68 -6.25 -0.93
CA PRO A 189 9.13 -5.11 -0.15
C PRO A 189 9.05 -5.39 1.37
N PRO A 190 9.89 -4.73 2.19
CA PRO A 190 11.00 -3.87 1.78
C PRO A 190 12.23 -4.70 1.36
N TYR A 191 13.13 -4.14 0.53
CA TYR A 191 14.36 -4.84 0.08
C TYR A 191 15.27 -5.24 1.25
N THR A 192 15.36 -4.37 2.24
CA THR A 192 15.97 -4.59 3.55
C THR A 192 15.02 -4.05 4.62
N PRO A 193 15.05 -4.57 5.86
CA PRO A 193 14.18 -4.08 6.93
C PRO A 193 14.24 -2.56 7.10
N VAL A 194 13.07 -1.96 7.32
CA VAL A 194 12.91 -0.53 7.62
C VAL A 194 12.25 -0.42 8.98
N SER A 195 12.71 0.52 9.82
CA SER A 195 12.11 0.70 11.14
C SER A 195 10.67 1.18 11.03
N ILE A 196 9.79 0.69 11.91
CA ILE A 196 8.39 1.11 11.96
C ILE A 196 8.29 2.64 12.18
N GLY A 197 9.22 3.21 12.97
CA GLY A 197 9.29 4.66 13.18
C GLY A 197 9.56 5.46 11.91
N ALA A 198 10.39 4.95 11.00
CA ALA A 198 10.62 5.60 9.70
C ALA A 198 9.37 5.55 8.81
N LEU A 199 8.61 4.44 8.83
CA LEU A 199 7.36 4.30 8.08
C LEU A 199 6.24 5.21 8.63
N ARG A 200 6.18 5.38 9.95
CA ARG A 200 5.22 6.26 10.64
C ARG A 200 5.44 7.74 10.28
N GLY A 201 6.69 8.13 10.06
CA GLY A 201 7.08 9.51 9.74
C GLY A 201 6.73 10.48 10.85
N ARG A 202 6.17 11.65 10.49
CA ARG A 202 5.76 12.72 11.43
C ARG A 202 4.34 12.58 11.94
N ASN A 203 3.61 11.55 11.53
CA ASN A 203 2.34 11.24 12.17
C ASN A 203 2.70 10.67 13.53
N VAL A 204 2.77 11.49 14.60
CA VAL A 204 3.08 11.11 16.00
C VAL A 204 2.25 11.96 16.97
N ASP A 205 1.92 11.43 18.15
CA ASP A 205 1.26 12.17 19.23
C ASP A 205 0.04 12.99 18.75
N GLU A 206 0.03 14.30 18.99
CA GLU A 206 -1.01 15.24 18.54
C GLU A 206 -1.10 15.37 17.01
N HIS A 207 -0.05 14.98 16.27
CA HIS A 207 0.00 14.93 14.81
C HIS A 207 -0.39 13.55 14.24
N PHE A 208 -0.77 12.57 15.08
CA PHE A 208 -1.20 11.26 14.59
C PHE A 208 -2.45 11.35 13.69
N ARG A 209 -3.34 12.29 13.99
CA ARG A 209 -4.53 12.61 13.20
C ARG A 209 -4.83 14.10 13.29
N ALA A 210 -5.52 14.64 12.29
CA ALA A 210 -5.98 16.02 12.35
C ALA A 210 -6.97 16.22 13.52
N LEU A 211 -6.78 17.29 14.29
CA LEU A 211 -7.69 17.71 15.34
C LEU A 211 -8.41 18.99 14.90
N ARG A 212 -9.73 18.97 14.94
CA ARG A 212 -10.59 20.12 14.61
C ARG A 212 -11.12 20.73 15.90
N ARG A 213 -10.94 22.05 16.03
CA ARG A 213 -11.37 22.85 17.17
C ARG A 213 -12.45 23.84 16.72
N THR A 214 -13.49 24.00 17.53
CA THR A 214 -14.51 25.02 17.27
C THR A 214 -13.97 26.42 17.60
N PRO A 215 -14.58 27.51 17.11
CA PRO A 215 -14.22 28.86 17.55
C PRO A 215 -14.36 29.08 19.07
N MET A 216 -15.14 28.23 19.75
CA MET A 216 -15.35 28.28 21.21
C MET A 216 -14.38 27.38 21.98
N HIS A 217 -13.44 26.70 21.33
CA HIS A 217 -12.58 25.70 21.98
C HIS A 217 -11.81 26.26 23.18
N GLU A 218 -11.14 27.41 23.03
CA GLU A 218 -10.39 28.04 24.12
C GLU A 218 -11.31 28.51 25.26
N TRP A 219 -12.53 28.96 24.93
CA TRP A 219 -13.53 29.29 25.94
C TRP A 219 -13.93 28.04 26.73
N ASN A 220 -14.24 26.94 26.03
CA ASN A 220 -14.63 25.69 26.65
C ASN A 220 -13.54 25.21 27.64
N LEU A 221 -12.27 25.21 27.23
CA LEU A 221 -11.16 24.83 28.10
C LEU A 221 -11.04 25.75 29.32
N ARG A 222 -11.11 27.09 29.12
CA ARG A 222 -11.00 28.06 30.21
C ARG A 222 -12.10 27.89 31.27
N TYR A 223 -13.29 27.46 30.87
CA TYR A 223 -14.43 27.24 31.78
C TYR A 223 -14.55 25.79 32.27
N GLY A 224 -13.50 24.98 32.11
CA GLY A 224 -13.41 23.64 32.72
C GLY A 224 -14.15 22.55 31.95
N ALA A 225 -14.35 22.72 30.63
CA ALA A 225 -14.87 21.65 29.80
C ALA A 225 -13.91 20.45 29.83
N THR A 226 -14.45 19.28 30.13
CA THR A 226 -13.79 18.02 29.76
C THR A 226 -14.07 17.75 28.29
N MET A 227 -13.04 17.63 27.46
CA MET A 227 -13.18 17.45 26.02
C MET A 227 -13.28 15.97 25.64
N THR A 228 -13.99 15.67 24.56
CA THR A 228 -14.13 14.32 23.99
C THR A 228 -14.02 14.34 22.46
N PRO A 229 -13.43 13.31 21.83
CA PRO A 229 -13.38 13.22 20.38
C PRO A 229 -14.75 12.83 19.78
N ALA A 230 -15.23 13.62 18.83
CA ALA A 230 -16.35 13.31 17.95
C ALA A 230 -15.85 13.28 16.49
N GLY A 231 -15.40 12.10 16.05
CA GLY A 231 -14.62 11.99 14.82
C GLY A 231 -13.29 12.73 14.95
N LEU A 232 -13.06 13.73 14.11
CA LEU A 232 -11.88 14.61 14.18
C LEU A 232 -12.11 15.85 15.06
N TRP A 233 -13.33 16.11 15.52
CA TRP A 233 -13.62 17.28 16.36
C TRP A 233 -13.35 17.00 17.83
N GLU A 234 -12.76 17.96 18.54
CA GLU A 234 -12.79 17.99 20.00
C GLU A 234 -13.97 18.82 20.48
N ARG A 235 -14.90 18.16 21.18
CA ARG A 235 -16.13 18.77 21.68
C ARG A 235 -16.17 18.76 23.20
N PRO A 236 -16.81 19.75 23.85
CA PRO A 236 -17.13 19.67 25.27
C PRO A 236 -18.00 18.43 25.52
N TRP A 237 -17.58 17.59 26.45
CA TRP A 237 -18.35 16.44 26.92
C TRP A 237 -19.27 16.86 28.07
N TYR A 238 -18.69 17.52 29.08
CA TYR A 238 -19.38 18.08 30.24
C TYR A 238 -18.49 19.15 30.91
N PHE A 239 -19.08 19.95 31.79
CA PHE A 239 -18.44 20.99 32.60
C PHE A 239 -18.62 20.67 34.08
N ALA A 240 -17.67 19.93 34.67
CA ALA A 240 -17.72 19.57 36.08
C ALA A 240 -17.39 20.77 36.98
N ARG A 241 -18.12 20.90 38.09
CA ARG A 241 -17.71 21.77 39.21
C ARG A 241 -16.67 21.06 40.06
N SER A 242 -15.94 21.82 40.87
CA SER A 242 -14.91 21.27 41.76
C SER A 242 -15.49 20.16 42.64
N GLY A 243 -14.91 18.95 42.53
CA GLY A 243 -15.31 17.77 43.31
C GLY A 243 -16.45 16.95 42.72
N GLU A 244 -17.08 17.38 41.61
CA GLU A 244 -18.13 16.59 40.96
C GLU A 244 -17.53 15.43 40.15
N THR A 245 -18.17 14.28 40.25
CA THR A 245 -18.03 13.18 39.30
C THR A 245 -18.72 13.52 37.97
N ILE A 246 -18.40 12.76 36.92
CA ILE A 246 -19.13 12.86 35.65
C ILE A 246 -20.64 12.73 35.82
N THR A 247 -21.09 11.84 36.72
CA THR A 247 -22.51 11.57 36.96
C THR A 247 -23.22 12.77 37.56
N GLU A 248 -22.63 13.36 38.59
CA GLU A 248 -23.19 14.56 39.23
C GLU A 248 -23.21 15.75 38.26
N ALA A 249 -22.14 15.91 37.46
CA ALA A 249 -22.05 16.97 36.47
C ALA A 249 -23.16 16.87 35.41
N TYR A 250 -23.33 15.71 34.76
CA TYR A 250 -24.35 15.60 33.71
C TYR A 250 -25.79 15.68 34.25
N ILE A 251 -26.06 15.16 35.46
CA ILE A 251 -27.38 15.26 36.09
C ILE A 251 -27.70 16.74 36.36
N ARG A 252 -26.76 17.47 36.97
CA ARG A 252 -26.91 18.90 37.24
C ARG A 252 -27.11 19.70 35.95
N GLU A 253 -26.33 19.44 34.91
CA GLU A 253 -26.45 20.13 33.63
C GLU A 253 -27.81 19.87 32.98
N ALA A 254 -28.25 18.61 32.93
CA ALA A 254 -29.55 18.23 32.37
C ALA A 254 -30.71 18.85 33.17
N GLU A 255 -30.62 18.86 34.50
CA GLU A 255 -31.60 19.50 35.37
C GLU A 255 -31.64 21.02 35.16
N THR A 256 -30.48 21.66 35.07
CA THR A 256 -30.36 23.11 34.83
C THR A 256 -31.01 23.50 33.51
N VAL A 257 -30.73 22.75 32.43
CA VAL A 257 -31.34 22.98 31.11
C VAL A 257 -32.86 22.86 31.16
N ARG A 258 -33.40 21.90 31.91
CA ARG A 258 -34.86 21.69 32.02
C ARG A 258 -35.55 22.70 32.93
N LYS A 259 -34.87 23.20 33.96
CA LYS A 259 -35.44 24.15 34.93
C LYS A 259 -35.22 25.61 34.53
N SER A 260 -34.21 25.88 33.71
CA SER A 260 -33.81 27.23 33.34
C SER A 260 -33.30 27.27 31.90
N VAL A 261 -32.00 27.41 31.67
CA VAL A 261 -31.38 27.53 30.35
C VAL A 261 -30.02 26.85 30.36
N GLY A 262 -29.64 26.28 29.22
CA GLY A 262 -28.29 25.78 28.97
C GLY A 262 -27.80 26.18 27.58
N LEU A 263 -26.48 26.22 27.44
CA LEU A 263 -25.80 26.51 26.18
C LEU A 263 -25.00 25.27 25.77
N CYS A 264 -25.07 24.90 24.49
CA CYS A 264 -24.32 23.77 23.95
C CYS A 264 -23.61 24.20 22.66
N ASP A 265 -22.30 23.94 22.58
CA ASP A 265 -21.54 24.13 21.34
C ASP A 265 -21.87 22.99 20.35
N VAL A 266 -22.73 23.32 19.38
CA VAL A 266 -23.15 22.44 18.27
C VAL A 266 -22.49 22.84 16.93
N THR A 267 -21.42 23.64 16.97
CA THR A 267 -20.71 24.14 15.78
C THR A 267 -20.25 22.99 14.88
N SER A 268 -19.94 21.83 15.44
CA SER A 268 -19.38 20.68 14.73
C SER A 268 -20.35 19.94 13.79
N LEU A 269 -21.67 20.19 13.85
CA LEU A 269 -22.64 19.55 12.95
C LEU A 269 -22.31 19.81 11.48
N GLY A 270 -22.64 18.89 10.58
CA GLY A 270 -22.57 19.19 9.15
C GLY A 270 -23.59 20.26 8.79
N LYS A 271 -23.23 21.10 7.82
CA LYS A 271 -24.02 22.24 7.33
C LYS A 271 -23.85 22.31 5.82
N ILE A 272 -24.92 22.08 5.08
CA ILE A 272 -24.92 22.00 3.61
C ILE A 272 -26.00 22.95 3.09
N ALA A 273 -25.62 23.85 2.19
CA ALA A 273 -26.57 24.66 1.44
C ALA A 273 -27.00 23.88 0.19
N VAL A 274 -28.30 23.61 0.05
CA VAL A 274 -28.88 22.92 -1.10
C VAL A 274 -29.68 23.97 -1.88
N GLN A 275 -29.22 24.29 -3.10
CA GLN A 275 -29.72 25.44 -3.86
C GLN A 275 -30.01 25.04 -5.30
N GLY A 276 -31.17 25.47 -5.82
CA GLY A 276 -31.55 25.27 -7.21
C GLY A 276 -33.06 25.14 -7.42
N PRO A 277 -33.52 25.19 -8.68
CA PRO A 277 -34.94 25.09 -9.01
C PRO A 277 -35.56 23.76 -8.53
N ASP A 278 -34.78 22.68 -8.51
CA ASP A 278 -35.23 21.34 -8.14
C ASP A 278 -34.84 20.93 -6.71
N ALA A 279 -34.38 21.88 -5.87
CA ALA A 279 -33.90 21.57 -4.51
C ALA A 279 -34.96 20.85 -3.66
N THR A 280 -36.23 21.24 -3.77
CA THR A 280 -37.33 20.58 -3.07
C THR A 280 -37.52 19.12 -3.52
N GLU A 281 -37.44 18.87 -4.83
CA GLU A 281 -37.60 17.52 -5.39
C GLU A 281 -36.41 16.64 -5.00
N PHE A 282 -35.19 17.18 -5.09
CA PHE A 282 -33.99 16.51 -4.63
C PHE A 282 -34.10 16.08 -3.16
N LEU A 283 -34.53 16.99 -2.27
CA LEU A 283 -34.71 16.66 -0.85
C LEU A 283 -35.80 15.63 -0.59
N ASN A 284 -36.85 15.54 -1.42
CA ASN A 284 -37.84 14.45 -1.33
C ASN A 284 -37.27 13.08 -1.68
N ARG A 285 -36.22 13.02 -2.50
CA ARG A 285 -35.53 11.77 -2.85
C ARG A 285 -34.48 11.37 -1.82
N VAL A 286 -33.83 12.36 -1.23
CA VAL A 286 -32.79 12.21 -0.19
C VAL A 286 -33.36 11.75 1.14
N TYR A 287 -34.48 12.36 1.56
CA TYR A 287 -35.10 12.07 2.85
C TYR A 287 -36.26 11.09 2.72
N SER A 288 -36.41 10.25 3.74
CA SER A 288 -37.56 9.34 3.90
C SER A 288 -38.91 10.06 4.08
N ASN A 289 -38.91 11.34 4.47
CA ASN A 289 -40.09 12.16 4.64
C ASN A 289 -40.13 13.34 3.66
N ALA A 290 -41.33 13.74 3.24
CA ALA A 290 -41.50 14.78 2.22
C ALA A 290 -41.10 16.18 2.72
N PHE A 291 -40.52 17.00 1.84
CA PHE A 291 -40.16 18.41 2.05
C PHE A 291 -41.02 19.41 1.26
N ALA A 292 -41.78 18.95 0.25
CA ALA A 292 -42.59 19.82 -0.62
C ALA A 292 -43.56 20.77 0.12
N LYS A 293 -44.20 20.29 1.19
CA LYS A 293 -45.17 21.05 2.00
C LYS A 293 -44.54 21.80 3.19
N LEU A 294 -43.22 21.85 3.31
CA LEU A 294 -42.56 22.61 4.38
C LEU A 294 -42.67 24.12 4.06
N PRO A 295 -43.32 24.96 4.88
CA PRO A 295 -43.38 26.40 4.61
C PRO A 295 -42.00 27.07 4.68
N ILE A 296 -41.80 28.15 3.93
CA ILE A 296 -40.60 28.98 4.04
C ILE A 296 -40.45 29.51 5.47
N GLY A 297 -39.21 29.57 5.97
CA GLY A 297 -38.89 29.99 7.34
C GLY A 297 -39.15 28.91 8.40
N LYS A 298 -39.53 27.69 7.98
CA LYS A 298 -39.70 26.53 8.86
C LYS A 298 -38.62 25.49 8.62
N ALA A 299 -38.45 24.63 9.62
CA ALA A 299 -37.50 23.54 9.62
C ALA A 299 -38.22 22.20 9.81
N ARG A 300 -37.64 21.13 9.28
CA ARG A 300 -38.13 19.77 9.44
C ARG A 300 -36.96 18.83 9.72
N TYR A 301 -37.15 17.97 10.70
CA TYR A 301 -36.26 16.83 10.92
C TYR A 301 -36.53 15.76 9.86
N GLY A 302 -35.47 15.18 9.31
CA GLY A 302 -35.55 14.11 8.33
C GLY A 302 -34.49 13.04 8.57
N ILE A 303 -34.80 11.83 8.11
CA ILE A 303 -33.91 10.67 8.17
C ILE A 303 -33.51 10.32 6.74
N MET A 304 -32.21 10.22 6.50
CA MET A 304 -31.62 9.79 5.24
C MET A 304 -31.35 8.29 5.32
N LEU A 305 -31.78 7.55 4.30
CA LEU A 305 -31.59 6.11 4.21
C LEU A 305 -30.58 5.79 3.11
N ARG A 306 -29.89 4.67 3.25
CA ARG A 306 -29.19 4.05 2.12
C ARG A 306 -30.20 3.30 1.24
N ASP A 307 -29.74 2.82 0.10
CA ASP A 307 -30.55 2.02 -0.84
C ASP A 307 -31.10 0.71 -0.22
N ASP A 308 -30.44 0.18 0.82
CA ASP A 308 -30.89 -0.99 1.59
C ASP A 308 -31.98 -0.67 2.64
N GLY A 309 -32.42 0.60 2.71
CA GLY A 309 -33.45 1.07 3.64
C GLY A 309 -32.95 1.34 5.06
N MET A 310 -31.64 1.18 5.33
CA MET A 310 -31.07 1.41 6.65
C MET A 310 -30.70 2.88 6.85
N VAL A 311 -30.82 3.36 8.08
CA VAL A 311 -30.44 4.73 8.45
C VAL A 311 -28.98 4.99 8.11
N MET A 312 -28.74 6.05 7.33
CA MET A 312 -27.41 6.53 6.98
C MET A 312 -27.03 7.73 7.83
N ASP A 313 -27.89 8.75 7.88
CA ASP A 313 -27.72 9.96 8.67
C ASP A 313 -29.08 10.63 8.92
N ASP A 314 -29.08 11.70 9.70
CA ASP A 314 -30.27 12.45 10.03
C ASP A 314 -29.94 13.93 10.30
N GLY A 315 -30.98 14.76 10.35
CA GLY A 315 -30.81 16.13 10.78
C GLY A 315 -32.00 17.01 10.49
N THR A 316 -31.84 18.29 10.80
CA THR A 316 -32.87 19.30 10.54
C THR A 316 -32.50 20.07 9.27
N THR A 317 -33.48 20.28 8.42
CA THR A 317 -33.33 21.10 7.21
C THR A 317 -34.32 22.25 7.22
N TRP A 318 -33.81 23.47 7.03
CA TRP A 318 -34.56 24.72 6.99
C TRP A 318 -34.86 25.11 5.55
N ARG A 319 -36.11 25.45 5.24
CA ARG A 319 -36.48 26.06 3.96
C ARG A 319 -36.31 27.57 4.05
N LEU A 320 -35.31 28.11 3.37
CA LEU A 320 -34.97 29.54 3.42
C LEU A 320 -35.70 30.34 2.32
N SER A 321 -35.91 29.73 1.15
CA SER A 321 -36.67 30.31 0.04
C SER A 321 -37.42 29.20 -0.73
N GLU A 322 -37.94 29.51 -1.91
CA GLU A 322 -38.47 28.49 -2.83
C GLU A 322 -37.38 27.55 -3.37
N THR A 323 -36.15 28.03 -3.50
CA THR A 323 -35.03 27.30 -4.14
C THR A 323 -33.84 27.06 -3.21
N ASP A 324 -33.91 27.52 -1.95
CA ASP A 324 -32.80 27.45 -1.00
C ASP A 324 -33.17 26.70 0.28
N TYR A 325 -32.37 25.70 0.60
CA TYR A 325 -32.45 24.94 1.85
C TYR A 325 -31.11 24.94 2.57
N PHE A 326 -31.18 24.93 3.90
CA PHE A 326 -30.01 24.75 4.75
C PHE A 326 -30.17 23.46 5.55
N MET A 327 -29.38 22.46 5.20
CA MET A 327 -29.41 21.13 5.78
C MET A 327 -28.36 21.01 6.88
N THR A 328 -28.73 20.32 7.96
CA THR A 328 -27.77 19.84 8.97
C THR A 328 -27.66 18.34 8.93
N THR A 329 -26.49 17.83 9.32
CA THR A 329 -26.17 16.39 9.39
C THR A 329 -25.46 16.12 10.71
N THR A 330 -25.28 14.85 11.06
CA THR A 330 -24.45 14.50 12.23
C THR A 330 -22.99 14.95 12.04
N THR A 331 -22.30 15.18 13.16
CA THR A 331 -20.92 15.74 13.18
C THR A 331 -19.93 14.88 12.39
N ALA A 332 -20.01 13.55 12.53
CA ALA A 332 -19.04 12.64 11.94
C ALA A 332 -19.32 12.35 10.45
N HIS A 333 -20.56 12.53 9.99
CA HIS A 333 -20.98 12.19 8.63
C HIS A 333 -21.08 13.38 7.69
N ALA A 334 -20.83 14.61 8.14
CA ALA A 334 -20.90 15.81 7.31
C ALA A 334 -20.24 15.68 5.92
N GLY A 335 -19.00 15.19 5.88
CA GLY A 335 -18.29 14.97 4.61
C GLY A 335 -18.89 13.83 3.77
N LYS A 336 -19.34 12.75 4.41
CA LYS A 336 -19.92 11.60 3.72
C LYS A 336 -21.28 11.94 3.10
N VAL A 337 -22.13 12.66 3.83
CA VAL A 337 -23.42 13.12 3.31
C VAL A 337 -23.20 14.07 2.14
N MET A 338 -22.28 15.03 2.22
CA MET A 338 -21.96 15.91 1.09
C MET A 338 -21.56 15.11 -0.16
N VAL A 339 -20.65 14.16 -0.03
CA VAL A 339 -20.20 13.31 -1.17
C VAL A 339 -21.36 12.50 -1.73
N TRP A 340 -22.22 11.94 -0.87
CA TRP A 340 -23.37 11.17 -1.31
C TRP A 340 -24.43 12.01 -2.04
N LEU A 341 -24.70 13.23 -1.57
CA LEU A 341 -25.59 14.16 -2.27
C LEU A 341 -25.05 14.53 -3.65
N GLU A 342 -23.74 14.75 -3.77
CA GLU A 342 -23.07 15.02 -5.06
C GLU A 342 -23.14 13.80 -6.00
N GLU A 343 -23.00 12.59 -5.47
CA GLU A 343 -23.16 11.35 -6.25
C GLU A 343 -24.57 11.23 -6.82
N LEU A 344 -25.60 11.48 -6.01
CA LEU A 344 -27.01 11.45 -6.44
C LEU A 344 -27.34 12.49 -7.53
N LEU A 345 -26.55 13.56 -7.67
CA LEU A 345 -26.74 14.58 -8.72
C LEU A 345 -26.04 14.23 -10.04
N GLN A 346 -25.08 13.31 -10.02
CA GLN A 346 -24.28 12.93 -11.20
C GLN A 346 -24.86 11.73 -11.96
N VAL A 347 -25.84 11.03 -11.38
CA VAL A 347 -26.47 9.81 -11.92
C VAL A 347 -27.88 10.12 -12.43
#